data_AF-A0A7V9LVK0-F1
#
_entry.id   AF-A0A7V9LVK0-F1
#
_cell.length_a   1.000
_cell.length_b   1.000
_cell.length_c   1.000
_cell.angle_alpha   90.00
_cell.angle_beta   90.00
_cell.angle_gamma   90.00
#
_symmetry.space_group_name_H-M   'P 1'
#
loop_
_entity.id
_entity.type
_entity.pdbx_description
1 polymer ?
#
loop_
_entity_poly.entity_id
_entity_poly.type
_entity_poly.pdbx_seq_one_letter_code
_entity_poly.pdbx_strand_id
1 'polypeptide(L)'
;MGLNIHFGYAGLLNFGQAGFALIGAYSVGITTTRLDLPIGVGVFFAILAATVFALLLGVPTLRLRADYLAIVTIAAAEILNLIVRSVFASPFTGGTQGITQFARPFDLLAPWDPADRFSFIGIRYSGKDLWVMTVGWSLVALLCLITWLLMRSPWGRVLKAIREDEDAARALGKNV
;
A
#
# COMPACT_ATOMS: atom_id res chain seq x y z
N MET A 1 7.39 4.32 3.79
CA MET A 1 6.50 4.73 4.89
C MET A 1 6.12 3.55 5.77
N GLY A 2 5.34 2.56 5.28
CA GLY A 2 4.87 1.42 6.10
C GLY A 2 5.97 0.58 6.76
N LEU A 3 7.05 0.28 6.03
CA LEU A 3 8.20 -0.45 6.59
C LEU A 3 8.87 0.30 7.75
N ASN A 4 8.94 1.63 7.69
CA ASN A 4 9.50 2.44 8.78
C ASN A 4 8.62 2.38 10.04
N ILE A 5 7.29 2.25 9.89
CA ILE A 5 6.38 2.09 11.03
C ILE A 5 6.62 0.74 11.70
N HIS A 6 6.65 -0.35 10.93
CA HIS A 6 6.80 -1.70 11.50
C HIS A 6 8.21 -1.96 12.04
N PHE A 7 9.24 -1.70 11.23
CA PHE A 7 10.61 -1.98 11.63
C PHE A 7 11.19 -0.87 12.52
N GLY A 8 10.97 0.39 12.14
CA GLY A 8 11.53 1.54 12.84
C GLY A 8 10.88 1.83 14.19
N TYR A 9 9.57 1.64 14.36
CA TYR A 9 8.88 1.93 15.63
C TYR A 9 8.52 0.69 16.43
N ALA A 10 8.06 -0.39 15.78
CA ALA A 10 7.66 -1.61 16.49
C ALA A 10 8.76 -2.68 16.58
N GLY A 11 9.86 -2.56 15.81
CA GLY A 11 10.93 -3.56 15.77
C GLY A 11 10.57 -4.85 15.03
N LEU A 12 9.45 -4.87 14.31
CA LEU A 12 8.94 -6.05 13.62
C LEU A 12 9.29 -6.00 12.13
N LEU A 13 9.95 -7.05 11.63
CA LEU A 13 10.22 -7.22 10.21
C LEU A 13 8.96 -7.71 9.49
N ASN A 14 8.45 -6.92 8.52
CA ASN A 14 7.29 -7.26 7.71
C ASN A 14 7.57 -6.96 6.23
N PHE A 15 7.48 -7.99 5.39
CA PHE A 15 7.73 -7.91 3.95
C PHE A 15 6.46 -8.03 3.09
N GLY A 16 5.29 -8.05 3.71
CA GLY A 16 3.99 -8.21 3.04
C GLY A 16 3.55 -6.97 2.24
N GLN A 17 4.32 -5.89 2.26
CA GLN A 17 4.03 -4.64 1.55
C GLN A 17 3.81 -4.87 0.05
N ALA A 18 4.56 -5.80 -0.55
CA ALA A 18 4.39 -6.18 -1.95
C ALA A 18 3.00 -6.80 -2.22
N GLY A 19 2.47 -7.61 -1.29
CA GLY A 19 1.14 -8.18 -1.39
C GLY A 19 0.03 -7.13 -1.32
N PHE A 20 0.16 -6.16 -0.40
CA PHE A 20 -0.77 -5.03 -0.31
C PHE A 20 -0.72 -4.15 -1.57
N ALA A 21 0.47 -3.87 -2.09
CA ALA A 21 0.64 -3.13 -3.34
C ALA A 21 -0.01 -3.87 -4.52
N LEU A 22 0.16 -5.20 -4.59
CA LEU A 22 -0.44 -6.05 -5.61
C LEU A 22 -1.97 -6.03 -5.53
N ILE A 23 -2.56 -6.23 -4.35
CA ILE A 23 -4.03 -6.16 -4.17
C ILE A 23 -4.56 -4.78 -4.57
N GLY A 24 -3.91 -3.70 -4.13
CA GLY A 24 -4.34 -2.34 -4.47
C GLY A 24 -4.30 -2.09 -5.97
N ALA A 25 -3.19 -2.43 -6.62
CA ALA A 25 -3.01 -2.26 -8.06
C ALA A 25 -4.03 -3.07 -8.87
N TYR A 26 -4.26 -4.34 -8.52
CA TYR A 26 -5.24 -5.17 -9.23
C TYR A 26 -6.68 -4.74 -8.95
N SER A 27 -6.99 -4.26 -7.74
CA SER A 27 -8.34 -3.76 -7.43
C SER A 27 -8.68 -2.55 -8.29
N VAL A 28 -7.79 -1.56 -8.38
CA VAL A 28 -7.98 -0.40 -9.27
C VAL A 28 -7.93 -0.83 -10.74
N GLY A 29 -6.97 -1.68 -11.13
CA GLY A 29 -6.81 -2.14 -12.51
C GLY A 29 -8.03 -2.88 -13.03
N ILE A 30 -8.56 -3.84 -12.28
CA ILE A 30 -9.74 -4.63 -12.68
C ILE A 30 -10.98 -3.74 -12.76
N THR A 31 -11.23 -2.91 -11.74
CA THR A 31 -12.43 -2.06 -11.70
C THR A 31 -12.45 -1.01 -12.81
N THR A 32 -11.30 -0.42 -13.12
CA THR A 32 -11.22 0.63 -14.14
C THR A 32 -11.13 0.11 -15.57
N THR A 33 -10.53 -1.07 -15.79
CA THR A 33 -10.33 -1.59 -17.17
C THR A 33 -11.30 -2.68 -17.58
N ARG A 34 -11.88 -3.42 -16.64
CA ARG A 34 -12.81 -4.53 -16.94
C ARG A 34 -14.26 -4.18 -16.66
N LEU A 35 -14.49 -3.29 -15.68
CA LEU A 35 -15.83 -2.83 -15.32
C LEU A 35 -16.11 -1.41 -15.81
N ASP A 36 -15.13 -0.75 -16.43
CA ASP A 36 -15.19 0.65 -16.91
C ASP A 36 -15.71 1.64 -15.85
N LEU A 37 -15.43 1.36 -14.56
CA LEU A 37 -15.88 2.19 -13.46
C LEU A 37 -14.95 3.38 -13.24
N PRO A 38 -15.46 4.50 -12.68
CA PRO A 38 -14.62 5.64 -12.31
C PRO A 38 -13.51 5.24 -11.33
N ILE A 39 -12.35 5.88 -11.45
CA ILE A 39 -11.18 5.57 -10.61
C ILE A 39 -11.46 5.73 -9.11
N GLY A 40 -12.35 6.65 -8.71
CA GLY A 40 -12.76 6.80 -7.30
C GLY A 40 -13.40 5.52 -6.73
N VAL A 41 -14.21 4.82 -7.53
CA VAL A 41 -14.79 3.53 -7.15
C VAL A 41 -13.70 2.46 -7.08
N GLY A 42 -12.74 2.48 -8.01
CA GLY A 42 -11.58 1.59 -7.97
C GLY A 42 -10.71 1.77 -6.72
N VAL A 43 -10.48 3.02 -6.29
CA VAL A 43 -9.76 3.33 -5.04
C VAL A 43 -10.54 2.82 -3.83
N PHE A 44 -11.86 2.97 -3.80
CA PHE A 44 -12.68 2.42 -2.72
C PHE A 44 -12.54 0.89 -2.62
N PHE A 45 -12.64 0.17 -3.74
CA PHE A 45 -12.42 -1.28 -3.77
C PHE A 45 -11.00 -1.67 -3.38
N ALA A 46 -9.99 -0.88 -3.76
CA ALA A 46 -8.62 -1.12 -3.36
C ALA A 46 -8.43 -1.00 -1.84
N ILE A 47 -9.02 0.01 -1.21
CA ILE A 47 -9.02 0.17 0.25
C ILE A 47 -9.74 -1.01 0.89
N LEU A 48 -10.95 -1.35 0.42
CA LEU A 48 -11.73 -2.44 0.96
C LEU A 48 -10.99 -3.79 0.87
N ALA A 49 -10.43 -4.12 -0.30
CA ALA A 49 -9.69 -5.36 -0.50
C ALA A 49 -8.40 -5.40 0.35
N ALA A 50 -7.69 -4.28 0.46
CA ALA A 50 -6.53 -4.17 1.34
C ALA A 50 -6.91 -4.33 2.82
N THR A 51 -8.04 -3.78 3.27
CA THR A 51 -8.55 -3.95 4.63
C THR A 51 -8.92 -5.41 4.90
N VAL A 52 -9.65 -6.05 3.99
CA VAL A 52 -10.00 -7.48 4.12
C VAL A 52 -8.74 -8.34 4.20
N PHE A 53 -7.75 -8.08 3.33
CA PHE A 53 -6.48 -8.80 3.37
C PHE A 53 -5.68 -8.52 4.64
N ALA A 54 -5.68 -7.28 5.13
CA ALA A 54 -5.04 -6.91 6.39
C ALA A 54 -5.68 -7.63 7.58
N LEU A 55 -7.01 -7.80 7.60
CA LEU A 55 -7.70 -8.56 8.65
C LEU A 55 -7.40 -10.05 8.55
N LEU A 56 -7.44 -10.60 7.33
CA LEU A 56 -7.16 -12.01 7.07
C LEU A 56 -5.74 -12.39 7.50
N LEU A 57 -4.74 -11.55 7.20
CA LEU A 57 -3.37 -11.75 7.65
C LEU A 57 -3.14 -11.32 9.10
N GLY A 58 -3.76 -10.23 9.55
CA GLY A 58 -3.52 -9.64 10.86
C GLY A 58 -3.92 -10.58 11.99
N VAL A 59 -5.13 -11.15 11.93
CA VAL A 59 -5.64 -12.05 12.98
C VAL A 59 -4.70 -13.24 13.28
N PRO A 60 -4.21 -14.02 12.30
CA PRO A 60 -3.29 -15.12 12.58
C PRO A 60 -1.89 -14.65 12.95
N THR A 61 -1.43 -13.52 12.41
CA THR A 61 -0.05 -13.04 12.63
C THR A 61 0.17 -12.40 14.00
N LEU A 62 -0.87 -11.91 14.66
CA LEU A 62 -0.79 -11.37 16.03
C LEU A 62 -0.29 -12.38 17.07
N ARG A 63 -0.34 -13.69 16.77
CA ARG A 63 0.11 -14.76 17.67
C ARG A 63 1.53 -15.25 17.40
N LEU A 64 2.23 -14.65 16.44
CA LEU A 64 3.54 -15.10 15.97
C LEU A 64 4.67 -14.30 16.61
N ARG A 65 5.80 -14.96 16.89
CA ARG A 65 7.06 -14.27 17.19
C ARG A 65 7.59 -13.56 15.95
N ALA A 66 8.40 -12.51 16.14
CA ALA A 66 8.88 -11.63 15.09
C ALA A 66 9.48 -12.36 13.87
N ASP A 67 10.26 -13.41 14.08
CA ASP A 67 10.89 -14.19 12.99
C ASP A 67 9.85 -14.92 12.13
N TYR A 68 8.81 -15.48 12.76
CA TYR A 68 7.72 -16.15 12.05
C TYR A 68 6.80 -15.16 11.33
N LEU A 69 6.60 -13.96 11.90
CA LEU A 69 5.86 -12.88 11.25
C LEU A 69 6.48 -12.54 9.88
N ALA A 70 7.80 -12.38 9.82
CA ALA A 70 8.50 -12.08 8.58
C ALA A 70 8.23 -13.16 7.51
N ILE A 71 8.41 -14.44 7.86
CA ILE A 71 8.19 -15.57 6.95
C ILE A 71 6.74 -15.60 6.42
N VAL A 72 5.76 -15.45 7.31
CA VAL A 72 4.34 -15.47 6.92
C VAL A 72 4.00 -14.31 5.99
N THR A 73 4.54 -13.12 6.22
CA THR A 73 4.27 -11.96 5.34
C THR A 73 4.88 -12.12 3.95
N ILE A 74 6.06 -12.75 3.83
CA ILE A 74 6.66 -13.12 2.53
C ILE A 74 5.79 -14.15 1.83
N ALA A 75 5.45 -15.24 2.52
CA ALA A 75 4.63 -16.31 1.97
C ALA A 75 3.27 -15.78 1.47
N ALA A 76 2.64 -14.88 2.21
CA ALA A 76 1.38 -14.27 1.81
C ALA A 76 1.50 -13.41 0.55
N ALA A 77 2.56 -12.60 0.44
CA ALA A 77 2.82 -11.81 -0.76
C ALA A 77 3.06 -12.72 -1.98
N GLU A 78 3.77 -13.84 -1.77
CA GLU A 78 4.05 -14.80 -2.84
C GLU A 78 2.81 -15.59 -3.26
N ILE A 79 1.98 -16.03 -2.31
CA ILE A 79 0.70 -16.69 -2.60
C ILE A 79 -0.18 -15.77 -3.47
N LEU A 80 -0.26 -14.47 -3.16
CA LEU A 80 -0.98 -13.52 -4.00
C LEU A 80 -0.38 -13.40 -5.40
N ASN A 81 0.95 -13.40 -5.50
CA ASN A 81 1.66 -13.34 -6.78
C ASN A 81 1.32 -14.57 -7.65
N LEU A 82 1.35 -15.76 -7.05
CA LEU A 82 0.97 -17.01 -7.69
C LEU A 82 -0.50 -17.02 -8.13
N ILE A 83 -1.40 -16.54 -7.28
CA ILE A 83 -2.84 -16.44 -7.61
C ILE A 83 -3.03 -15.53 -8.82
N VAL A 84 -2.41 -14.35 -8.83
CA VAL A 84 -2.56 -13.38 -9.92
C VAL A 84 -2.03 -13.92 -11.25
N ARG A 85 -0.94 -14.68 -11.21
CA ARG A 85 -0.32 -15.28 -12.41
C ARG A 85 -0.97 -16.60 -12.84
N SER A 86 -1.88 -17.15 -12.03
CA SER A 86 -2.54 -18.42 -12.30
C SER A 86 -3.41 -18.35 -13.57
N VAL A 87 -3.46 -19.47 -14.30
CA VAL A 87 -4.31 -19.63 -15.49
C VAL A 87 -5.79 -19.37 -15.15
N PHE A 88 -6.22 -19.77 -13.95
CA PHE A 88 -7.59 -19.54 -13.48
C PHE A 88 -7.92 -18.04 -13.32
N ALA A 89 -6.96 -17.24 -12.84
CA ALA A 89 -7.16 -15.82 -12.62
C ALA A 89 -6.89 -14.96 -13.87
N SER A 90 -6.18 -15.51 -14.86
CA SER A 90 -5.78 -14.85 -16.11
C SER A 90 -6.91 -14.06 -16.80
N PRO A 91 -8.16 -14.56 -16.90
CA PRO A 91 -9.24 -13.80 -17.52
C PRO A 91 -9.49 -12.46 -16.84
N PHE A 92 -9.20 -12.30 -15.55
CA PHE A 92 -9.42 -11.07 -14.78
C PHE A 92 -8.12 -10.28 -14.56
N THR A 93 -7.01 -10.96 -14.28
CA THR A 93 -5.73 -10.33 -13.92
C THR A 93 -4.84 -10.04 -15.12
N GLY A 94 -5.10 -10.65 -16.28
CA GLY A 94 -4.15 -10.64 -17.40
C GLY A 94 -2.94 -11.58 -17.19
N GLY A 95 -2.97 -12.40 -16.13
CA GLY A 95 -1.95 -13.40 -15.83
C GLY A 95 -0.55 -12.79 -15.72
N THR A 96 0.41 -13.38 -16.43
CA THR A 96 1.80 -12.91 -16.47
C THR A 96 1.98 -11.53 -17.11
N GLN A 97 1.07 -11.12 -18.00
CA GLN A 97 1.14 -9.82 -18.69
C GLN A 97 0.60 -8.67 -17.80
N GLY A 98 -0.23 -9.00 -16.81
CA GLY A 98 -0.89 -8.02 -15.95
C GLY A 98 -1.94 -7.18 -16.69
N ILE A 99 -2.37 -6.09 -16.04
CA ILE A 99 -3.37 -5.16 -16.58
C ILE A 99 -2.68 -3.89 -17.08
N THR A 100 -2.92 -3.52 -18.33
CA THR A 100 -2.45 -2.27 -18.93
C THR A 100 -3.61 -1.28 -19.11
N GLN A 101 -3.33 -0.02 -19.48
CA GLN A 101 -4.34 1.03 -19.74
C GLN A 101 -5.17 1.54 -18.55
N PHE A 102 -4.91 1.09 -17.32
CA PHE A 102 -5.58 1.58 -16.11
C PHE A 102 -5.28 3.07 -15.78
N ALA A 103 -4.26 3.66 -16.42
CA ALA A 103 -3.85 5.04 -16.17
C ALA A 103 -4.74 6.08 -16.87
N ARG A 104 -5.46 5.71 -17.94
CA ARG A 104 -6.24 6.68 -18.73
C ARG A 104 -7.32 7.41 -17.91
N PRO A 105 -8.14 6.72 -17.08
CA PRO A 105 -9.10 7.41 -16.22
C PRO A 105 -8.45 8.35 -15.20
N PHE A 106 -7.23 8.04 -14.76
CA PHE A 106 -6.46 8.91 -13.86
C PHE A 106 -5.95 10.16 -14.58
N ASP A 107 -5.42 9.99 -15.79
CA ASP A 107 -4.88 11.10 -16.60
C ASP A 107 -5.97 12.11 -16.97
N LEU A 108 -7.21 11.66 -17.16
CA LEU A 108 -8.37 12.52 -17.46
C LEU A 108 -8.83 13.39 -16.28
N LEU A 109 -8.38 13.12 -15.06
CA LEU A 109 -8.64 13.95 -13.88
C LEU A 109 -7.65 15.10 -13.73
N ALA A 110 -6.63 15.17 -14.60
CA ALA A 110 -5.64 16.24 -14.55
C ALA A 110 -6.32 17.61 -14.78
N PRO A 111 -5.91 18.67 -14.04
CA PRO A 111 -6.42 20.03 -14.25
C PRO A 111 -6.00 20.67 -15.59
N TRP A 112 -5.09 20.02 -16.32
CA TRP A 112 -4.50 20.48 -17.58
C TRP A 112 -4.52 19.34 -18.60
N ASP A 113 -4.30 19.64 -19.88
CA ASP A 113 -4.25 18.61 -20.91
C ASP A 113 -3.01 17.73 -20.71
N PRO A 114 -3.15 16.38 -20.65
CA PRO A 114 -2.01 15.48 -20.58
C PRO A 114 -0.99 15.64 -21.72
N ALA A 115 -1.38 16.22 -22.86
CA ALA A 115 -0.53 16.48 -24.02
C ALA A 115 0.28 17.79 -23.92
N ASP A 116 -0.06 18.67 -22.98
CA ASP A 116 0.66 19.92 -22.78
C ASP A 116 2.11 19.67 -22.37
N ARG A 117 3.01 20.54 -22.82
CA ARG A 117 4.44 20.45 -22.52
C ARG A 117 4.87 21.63 -21.69
N PHE A 118 5.40 21.33 -20.51
CA PHE A 118 5.91 22.32 -19.58
C PHE A 118 7.42 22.21 -19.50
N SER A 119 8.12 23.35 -19.52
CA SER A 119 9.57 23.38 -19.33
C SER A 119 9.91 24.00 -17.98
N PHE A 120 10.66 23.29 -17.15
CA PHE A 120 11.16 23.80 -15.88
C PHE A 120 12.65 23.50 -15.76
N ILE A 121 13.46 24.53 -15.48
CA ILE A 121 14.93 24.41 -15.31
C ILE A 121 15.58 23.64 -16.48
N GLY A 122 15.20 23.96 -17.72
CA GLY A 122 15.76 23.31 -18.92
C GLY A 122 15.30 21.87 -19.18
N ILE A 123 14.50 21.26 -18.30
CA ILE A 123 13.92 19.92 -18.47
C ILE A 123 12.47 20.06 -18.95
N ARG A 124 12.08 19.26 -19.94
CA ARG A 124 10.72 19.23 -20.49
C ARG A 124 9.94 18.09 -19.84
N TYR A 125 8.77 18.43 -19.29
CA TYR A 125 7.83 17.49 -18.68
C TYR A 125 6.53 17.51 -19.48
N SER A 126 5.93 16.33 -19.68
CA SER A 126 4.57 16.23 -20.19
C SER A 126 3.56 16.61 -19.11
N GLY A 127 2.37 17.08 -19.48
CA GLY A 127 1.26 17.32 -18.56
C GLY A 127 0.93 16.06 -17.75
N LYS A 128 0.99 14.88 -18.39
CA LYS A 128 0.88 13.59 -17.70
C LYS A 128 1.93 13.39 -16.61
N ASP A 129 3.20 13.69 -16.90
CA ASP A 129 4.29 13.49 -15.94
C ASP A 129 4.11 14.40 -14.74
N LEU A 130 3.77 15.67 -14.98
CA LEU A 130 3.46 16.62 -13.91
C LEU A 130 2.26 16.18 -13.07
N TRP A 131 1.23 15.60 -13.69
CA TRP A 131 0.06 15.12 -12.96
C TRP A 131 0.41 13.96 -12.02
N VAL A 132 1.14 12.97 -12.54
CA VAL A 132 1.63 11.84 -11.72
C VAL A 132 2.56 12.33 -10.62
N MET A 133 3.46 13.27 -10.91
CA MET A 133 4.38 13.83 -9.91
C MET A 133 3.65 14.63 -8.84
N THR A 134 2.72 15.50 -9.21
CA THR A 134 1.98 16.33 -8.25
C THR A 134 1.13 15.48 -7.32
N VAL A 135 0.35 14.53 -7.85
CA VAL A 135 -0.44 13.59 -7.04
C VAL A 135 0.45 12.67 -6.22
N GLY A 136 1.54 12.16 -6.79
CA GLY A 136 2.47 11.27 -6.11
C GLY A 136 3.14 11.95 -4.92
N TRP A 137 3.69 13.15 -5.11
CA TRP A 137 4.33 13.92 -4.05
C TRP A 137 3.32 14.45 -3.03
N SER A 138 2.11 14.85 -3.45
CA SER A 138 1.07 15.23 -2.48
C SER A 138 0.66 14.05 -1.61
N LEU A 139 0.56 12.84 -2.17
CA LEU A 139 0.26 11.63 -1.42
C LEU A 139 1.40 11.28 -0.45
N VAL A 140 2.66 11.37 -0.90
CA VAL A 140 3.82 11.17 -0.02
C VAL A 140 3.81 12.17 1.13
N ALA A 141 3.59 13.46 0.86
CA ALA A 141 3.53 14.50 1.87
C ALA A 141 2.38 14.27 2.87
N LEU A 142 1.20 13.89 2.38
CA LEU A 142 0.04 13.54 3.20
C LEU A 142 0.34 12.33 4.10
N LEU A 143 0.91 11.26 3.56
CA LEU A 143 1.26 10.06 4.33
C LEU A 143 2.37 10.33 5.35
N CYS A 144 3.35 11.17 5.01
CA CYS A 144 4.34 11.68 5.96
C CYS A 144 3.67 12.41 7.12
N LEU A 145 2.77 13.35 6.83
CA LEU A 145 2.05 14.14 7.83
C LEU A 145 1.21 13.24 8.74
N ILE A 146 0.45 12.30 8.17
CA ILE A 146 -0.34 11.32 8.92
C ILE A 146 0.56 10.47 9.82
N THR A 147 1.68 9.96 9.29
CA THR A 147 2.63 9.17 10.07
C THR A 147 3.22 10.00 11.21
N TRP A 148 3.61 11.25 10.94
CA TRP A 148 4.15 12.15 11.94
C TRP A 148 3.14 12.46 13.06
N LEU A 149 1.88 12.71 12.72
CA LEU A 149 0.78 12.89 13.69
C LEU A 149 0.55 11.62 14.52
N LEU A 150 0.48 10.45 13.87
CA LEU A 150 0.28 9.16 14.53
C LEU A 150 1.42 8.82 15.51
N MET A 151 2.68 9.08 15.13
CA MET A 151 3.82 8.79 15.97
C MET A 151 3.93 9.71 17.19
N ARG A 152 3.39 10.94 17.10
CA ARG A 152 3.27 11.85 18.25
C ARG A 152 2.08 11.55 19.16
N SER A 153 1.15 10.69 18.72
CA SER A 153 -0.02 10.30 19.51
C SER A 153 0.33 9.32 20.65
N PRO A 154 -0.58 9.06 21.60
CA PRO A 154 -0.39 8.02 22.63
C PRO A 154 -0.04 6.65 22.06
N TRP A 155 -0.56 6.31 20.87
CA TRP A 155 -0.31 5.02 20.22
C TRP A 155 1.15 4.85 19.80
N GLY A 156 1.77 5.88 19.21
CA GLY A 156 3.19 5.86 18.85
C GLY A 156 4.11 5.68 20.06
N ARG A 157 3.74 6.27 21.21
CA ARG A 157 4.46 6.07 22.48
C ARG A 157 4.38 4.62 22.97
N VAL A 158 3.25 3.93 22.74
CA VAL A 158 3.10 2.51 23.10
C VAL A 158 4.00 1.63 22.24
N LEU A 159 4.01 1.83 20.91
CA LEU A 159 4.86 1.06 20.01
C LEU A 159 6.34 1.17 20.36
N LYS A 160 6.79 2.40 20.68
CA LYS A 160 8.17 2.63 21.08
C LYS A 160 8.53 1.91 22.39
N ALA A 161 7.61 1.90 23.36
CA ALA A 161 7.81 1.19 24.62
C ALA A 161 7.90 -0.34 24.41
N ILE A 162 7.09 -0.92 23.53
CA ILE A 162 7.16 -2.35 23.16
C ILE A 162 8.52 -2.68 22.55
N ARG A 163 9.04 -1.81 21.67
CA ARG A 163 10.35 -2.02 21.05
C ARG A 163 11.50 -1.97 22.06
N GLU A 164 11.38 -1.16 23.12
CA GLU A 164 12.45 -0.96 24.11
C GLU A 164 12.51 -2.09 25.15
N ASP A 165 11.36 -2.51 25.71
CA ASP A 165 11.28 -3.67 26.62
C ASP A 165 9.82 -4.16 26.72
N GLU A 166 9.52 -5.27 26.05
CA GLU A 166 8.18 -5.87 26.03
C GLU A 166 7.75 -6.40 27.41
N ASP A 167 8.69 -6.90 28.21
CA ASP A 167 8.43 -7.44 29.54
C ASP A 167 8.19 -6.31 30.56
N ALA A 168 8.92 -5.20 30.47
CA ALA A 168 8.66 -4.00 31.26
C ALA A 168 7.30 -3.36 30.90
N ALA A 169 6.89 -3.40 29.62
CA ALA A 169 5.58 -2.93 29.19
C ALA A 169 4.43 -3.79 29.77
N ARG A 170 4.60 -5.12 29.85
CA ARG A 170 3.64 -6.00 30.54
C ARG A 170 3.59 -5.76 32.04
N ALA A 171 4.74 -5.53 32.69
CA ALA A 171 4.81 -5.23 34.12
C ALA A 171 4.06 -3.94 34.51
N LEU A 172 3.91 -2.99 33.58
CA LEU A 172 3.12 -1.76 33.74
C LEU A 172 1.62 -1.96 33.45
N GLY A 173 1.15 -3.21 33.29
CA GLY A 173 -0.26 -3.55 33.13
C GLY A 173 -0.82 -3.32 31.72
N LYS A 174 0.03 -3.12 30.71
CA LYS A 174 -0.41 -3.13 29.30
C LYS A 174 -0.40 -4.56 28.77
N ASN A 175 -1.55 -5.02 28.27
CA ASN A 175 -1.62 -6.26 27.51
C ASN A 175 -0.94 -6.05 26.15
N VAL A 176 0.30 -6.50 26.05
CA VAL A 176 1.11 -6.59 24.82
C VAL A 176 1.47 -8.03 24.53
#